data_AF-A0A2M7X118-F1
#
_entry.id   AF-A0A2M7X118-F1
#
_cell.length_a   1.000
_cell.length_b   1.000
_cell.length_c   1.000
_cell.angle_alpha   90.00
_cell.angle_beta   90.00
_cell.angle_gamma   90.00
#
_symmetry.space_group_name_H-M   'P 1'
#
loop_
_entity.id
_entity.type
_entity.pdbx_description
1 polymer ?
#
loop_
_entity_poly.entity_id
_entity_poly.type
_entity_poly.pdbx_seq_one_letter_code
_entity_poly.pdbx_strand_id
1 'polypeptide(L)'
;MATNLEKNNPAFTLIELLVVIVIIGLLAGIGIASFQGSLQRGRDSVRMSTIKEVKDAVERYWVDNGNYPGTTTSYGEDNSGAGMCGGWDSSWQDKDGDGIAWVDPLVEDGYLESIPQDVSFDSGKTAGCGNYDYFRYTAGSYGCDATRGDYFVVGIRDLEASSRPANGSPGWTCPGNGPTPARDWQTEFDWVTGKFQR
;
A
#
# COMPACT_ATOMS: atom_id res chain seq x y z
N MET A 1 18.88 73.64 26.01
CA MET A 1 18.40 72.60 26.94
C MET A 1 17.51 71.65 26.15
N ALA A 2 18.00 70.46 25.84
CA ALA A 2 17.19 69.40 25.23
C ALA A 2 16.99 68.32 26.29
N THR A 3 15.74 68.05 26.65
CA THR A 3 15.37 67.00 27.61
C THR A 3 15.41 65.64 26.90
N ASN A 4 16.32 64.77 27.32
CA ASN A 4 16.32 63.37 26.89
C ASN A 4 15.06 62.69 27.43
N LEU A 5 14.14 62.33 26.54
CA LEU A 5 13.02 61.46 26.85
C LEU A 5 13.57 60.03 26.92
N GLU A 6 13.85 59.55 28.13
CA GLU A 6 14.25 58.16 28.33
C GLU A 6 13.04 57.26 27.97
N LYS A 7 13.19 56.54 26.86
CA LYS A 7 12.15 55.67 26.33
C LYS A 7 12.13 54.40 27.18
N ASN A 8 11.23 54.34 28.15
CA ASN A 8 10.98 53.15 28.96
C ASN A 8 10.53 52.01 28.05
N ASN A 9 11.46 51.17 27.61
CA ASN A 9 11.13 49.91 26.95
C ASN A 9 10.58 48.97 28.04
N PRO A 10 9.34 48.49 27.93
CA PRO A 10 8.78 47.57 28.89
C PRO A 10 9.63 46.29 28.93
N ALA A 11 10.16 45.96 30.11
CA ALA A 11 10.89 44.72 30.35
C ALA A 11 9.87 43.59 30.55
N PHE A 12 10.00 42.51 29.79
CA PHE A 12 9.17 41.31 29.93
C PHE A 12 9.34 40.68 31.31
N THR A 13 8.23 40.20 31.89
CA THR A 13 8.26 39.51 33.18
C THR A 13 8.64 38.04 33.00
N LEU A 14 9.34 37.45 33.98
CA LEU A 14 9.63 36.01 33.99
C LEU A 14 8.35 35.17 33.98
N ILE A 15 7.28 35.67 34.60
CA ILE A 15 5.99 34.98 34.63
C ILE A 15 5.30 35.00 33.25
N GLU A 16 5.41 36.07 32.46
CA GLU A 16 4.93 36.08 31.08
C GLU A 16 5.62 35.02 30.23
N LEU A 17 6.95 34.95 30.32
CA LEU A 17 7.70 33.95 29.57
C LEU A 17 7.33 32.52 30.00
N LEU A 18 7.13 32.30 31.31
CA LEU A 18 6.73 31.00 31.87
C LEU A 18 5.36 30.56 31.35
N VAL A 19 4.37 31.46 31.34
CA VAL A 19 3.03 31.13 30.83
C VAL A 19 3.08 30.80 29.33
N VAL A 20 3.87 31.54 28.55
CA VAL A 20 4.02 31.30 27.11
C VAL A 20 4.60 29.91 26.81
N ILE A 21 5.68 29.51 27.48
CA ILE A 21 6.26 28.18 27.25
C ILE A 21 5.32 27.04 27.68
N VAL A 22 4.51 27.25 28.72
CA VAL A 22 3.49 26.28 29.17
C VAL A 22 2.40 26.13 28.10
N ILE A 23 1.90 27.24 27.55
CA ILE A 23 0.89 27.21 26.48
C ILE A 23 1.47 26.56 25.21
N ILE A 24 2.70 26.91 24.82
CA ILE A 24 3.37 26.29 23.67
C ILE A 24 3.54 24.79 23.89
N GLY A 25 3.96 24.35 25.08
CA GLY A 25 4.10 22.94 25.41
C GLY A 25 2.79 22.16 25.31
N LEU A 26 1.69 22.74 25.78
CA LEU A 26 0.36 22.12 25.72
C LEU A 26 -0.14 22.03 24.27
N LEU A 27 -0.03 23.11 23.50
CA LEU A 27 -0.44 23.14 22.09
C LEU A 27 0.43 22.21 21.22
N ALA A 28 1.74 22.16 21.47
CA ALA A 28 2.65 21.27 20.75
C ALA A 28 2.29 19.79 20.97
N GLY A 29 1.95 19.39 22.21
CA GLY A 29 1.54 18.02 22.51
C GLY A 29 0.32 17.56 21.70
N ILE A 30 -0.73 18.39 21.64
CA ILE A 30 -1.95 18.09 20.87
C ILE A 30 -1.66 18.13 19.35
N GLY A 31 -0.88 19.13 18.91
CA GLY A 31 -0.52 19.32 17.52
C GLY A 31 0.19 18.11 16.90
N ILE A 32 1.18 17.55 17.61
CA ILE A 32 1.99 16.42 17.11
C ILE A 32 1.13 15.18 16.84
N ALA A 33 0.24 14.80 17.78
CA ALA A 33 -0.60 13.62 17.62
C ALA A 33 -1.57 13.77 16.43
N SER A 34 -2.16 14.95 16.25
CA SER A 34 -3.07 15.21 15.11
C SER A 34 -2.35 15.19 13.76
N PHE A 35 -1.10 15.66 13.72
CA PHE A 35 -0.29 15.72 12.51
C PHE A 35 0.12 14.33 12.03
N GLN A 36 0.51 13.42 12.94
CA GLN A 36 0.84 12.04 12.60
C GLN A 36 -0.32 11.32 11.88
N GLY A 37 -1.54 11.41 12.40
CA GLY A 37 -2.72 10.80 11.77
C GLY A 37 -3.04 11.39 10.39
N SER A 38 -2.73 12.67 10.14
CA SER A 38 -2.88 13.28 8.82
C SER A 38 -1.86 12.75 7.82
N LEU A 39 -0.62 12.54 8.26
CA LEU A 39 0.43 11.96 7.42
C LEU A 39 0.10 10.50 7.04
N GLN A 40 -0.41 9.71 7.98
CA GLN A 40 -0.83 8.33 7.73
C GLN A 40 -1.91 8.26 6.65
N ARG A 41 -2.98 9.06 6.77
CA ARG A 41 -4.03 9.15 5.74
C ARG A 41 -3.51 9.62 4.38
N GLY A 42 -2.55 10.56 4.38
CA GLY A 42 -1.89 11.01 3.15
C GLY A 42 -1.15 9.88 2.44
N ARG A 43 -0.39 9.08 3.19
CA ARG A 43 0.32 7.90 2.65
C ARG A 43 -0.64 6.83 2.15
N ASP A 44 -1.70 6.53 2.90
CA ASP A 44 -2.74 5.59 2.47
C ASP A 44 -3.41 6.03 1.17
N SER A 45 -3.66 7.33 1.00
CA SER A 45 -4.21 7.86 -0.26
C SER A 45 -3.27 7.64 -1.43
N VAL A 46 -1.95 7.77 -1.23
CA VAL A 46 -0.94 7.48 -2.25
C VAL A 46 -0.96 5.98 -2.56
N ARG A 47 -0.90 5.12 -1.55
CA ARG A 47 -0.94 3.66 -1.71
C ARG A 47 -2.15 3.19 -2.52
N MET A 48 -3.33 3.69 -2.17
CA MET A 48 -4.58 3.37 -2.88
C MET A 48 -4.61 3.90 -4.33
N SER A 49 -3.95 5.02 -4.61
CA SER A 49 -3.82 5.53 -5.99
C SER A 49 -2.87 4.64 -6.79
N THR A 50 -1.72 4.32 -6.21
CA THR A 50 -0.68 3.54 -6.85
C THR A 50 -1.12 2.11 -7.16
N ILE A 51 -1.83 1.44 -6.24
CA ILE A 51 -2.33 0.09 -6.51
C ILE A 51 -3.38 0.04 -7.63
N LYS A 52 -4.14 1.14 -7.83
CA LYS A 52 -5.08 1.26 -8.95
C LYS A 52 -4.35 1.43 -10.28
N GLU A 53 -3.29 2.22 -10.29
CA GLU A 53 -2.42 2.35 -11.45
C GLU A 53 -1.79 1.00 -11.85
N VAL A 54 -1.34 0.21 -10.87
CA VAL A 54 -0.82 -1.14 -11.11
C VAL A 54 -1.91 -2.04 -11.67
N LYS A 55 -3.12 -2.01 -11.10
CA LYS A 55 -4.25 -2.77 -11.63
C LYS A 55 -4.50 -2.43 -13.11
N ASP A 56 -4.50 -1.14 -13.45
CA ASP A 56 -4.69 -0.70 -14.83
C ASP A 56 -3.53 -1.16 -15.73
N ALA A 57 -2.29 -1.16 -15.23
CA ALA A 57 -1.12 -1.70 -15.93
C ALA A 57 -1.24 -3.21 -16.19
N VAL A 58 -1.68 -3.99 -15.20
CA VAL A 58 -1.98 -5.44 -15.34
C VAL A 58 -3.04 -5.68 -16.41
N GLU A 59 -4.09 -4.85 -16.45
CA GLU A 59 -5.12 -4.94 -17.48
C GLU A 59 -4.59 -4.61 -18.88
N ARG A 60 -3.72 -3.58 -19.01
CA ARG A 60 -3.05 -3.27 -20.28
C ARG A 60 -2.14 -4.41 -20.74
N TYR A 61 -1.34 -4.97 -19.83
CA TYR A 61 -0.50 -6.13 -20.13
C TYR A 61 -1.32 -7.30 -20.68
N TRP A 62 -2.50 -7.57 -20.10
CA TRP A 62 -3.39 -8.62 -20.60
C TRP A 62 -3.94 -8.33 -22.00
N VAL A 63 -4.27 -7.07 -22.31
CA VAL A 63 -4.75 -6.69 -23.65
C VAL A 63 -3.72 -7.03 -24.73
N ASP A 64 -2.43 -6.82 -24.43
CA ASP A 64 -1.36 -7.01 -25.40
C ASP A 64 -0.82 -8.46 -25.44
N ASN A 65 -0.76 -9.14 -24.29
CA ASN A 65 -0.17 -10.48 -24.16
C ASN A 65 -1.20 -11.64 -24.12
N GLY A 66 -2.50 -11.32 -24.00
CA GLY A 66 -3.59 -12.29 -23.90
C GLY A 66 -3.66 -13.05 -22.57
N ASN A 67 -2.73 -12.81 -21.64
CA ASN A 67 -2.70 -13.40 -20.30
C ASN A 67 -2.26 -12.34 -19.28
N TYR A 68 -2.69 -12.48 -18.04
CA TYR A 68 -2.17 -11.66 -16.94
C TYR A 68 -0.72 -12.06 -16.62
N PRO A 69 0.11 -11.15 -16.07
CA PRO A 69 1.45 -11.48 -15.60
C PRO A 69 1.41 -12.74 -14.71
N GLY A 70 2.34 -13.67 -14.94
CA GLY A 70 2.58 -14.80 -14.05
C GLY A 70 2.95 -14.39 -12.62
N THR A 71 3.10 -15.40 -11.75
CA THR A 71 3.54 -15.24 -10.36
C THR A 71 5.06 -15.19 -10.27
N THR A 72 5.61 -14.77 -9.12
CA THR A 72 7.03 -14.75 -8.73
C THR A 72 7.86 -15.90 -9.33
N THR A 73 7.43 -17.16 -9.20
CA THR A 73 8.13 -18.33 -9.77
C THR A 73 8.35 -18.29 -11.30
N SER A 74 7.58 -17.49 -12.02
CA SER A 74 7.56 -17.43 -13.49
C SER A 74 8.66 -16.53 -14.05
N TYR A 75 9.25 -15.66 -13.21
CA TYR A 75 10.24 -14.65 -13.64
C TYR A 75 11.66 -14.94 -13.17
N GLY A 76 11.88 -16.04 -12.42
CA GLY A 76 13.21 -16.39 -11.91
C GLY A 76 13.43 -15.99 -10.45
N GLU A 77 12.45 -15.32 -9.84
CA GLU A 77 12.38 -15.10 -8.40
C GLU A 77 12.22 -16.45 -7.66
N ASP A 78 13.33 -16.96 -7.12
CA ASP A 78 13.38 -18.26 -6.47
C ASP A 78 12.42 -18.34 -5.26
N ASN A 79 11.40 -19.19 -5.37
CA ASN A 79 10.48 -19.57 -4.29
C ASN A 79 10.95 -20.84 -3.57
N SER A 80 12.26 -21.04 -3.36
CA SER A 80 12.83 -22.18 -2.64
C SER A 80 12.47 -22.29 -1.15
N GLY A 81 11.45 -21.55 -0.72
CA GLY A 81 10.39 -22.05 0.15
C GLY A 81 9.11 -21.31 -0.25
N ALA A 82 7.91 -21.85 0.00
CA ALA A 82 6.71 -21.03 0.04
C ALA A 82 7.04 -19.79 0.89
N GLY A 83 7.31 -18.66 0.24
CA GLY A 83 8.02 -17.54 0.84
C GLY A 83 7.22 -16.98 2.01
N MET A 84 7.80 -16.05 2.76
CA MET A 84 7.15 -15.35 3.88
C MET A 84 5.73 -14.83 3.54
N CYS A 85 5.40 -14.73 2.24
CA CYS A 85 4.14 -14.27 1.66
C CYS A 85 3.24 -15.33 1.05
N GLY A 86 3.44 -16.62 1.33
CA GLY A 86 2.52 -17.68 0.89
C GLY A 86 2.35 -17.78 -0.64
N GLY A 87 3.40 -17.44 -1.39
CA GLY A 87 3.44 -17.46 -2.85
C GLY A 87 2.94 -16.17 -3.53
N TRP A 88 2.49 -15.17 -2.78
CA TRP A 88 2.19 -13.85 -3.32
C TRP A 88 3.47 -13.17 -3.81
N ASP A 89 3.34 -12.52 -4.97
CA ASP A 89 4.34 -11.61 -5.51
C ASP A 89 4.22 -10.29 -4.76
N SER A 90 5.26 -9.83 -4.08
CA SER A 90 5.18 -8.70 -3.15
C SER A 90 6.31 -7.70 -3.37
N SER A 91 5.97 -6.41 -3.37
CA SER A 91 6.82 -5.21 -3.54
C SER A 91 8.13 -5.08 -2.73
N TRP A 92 8.52 -6.09 -1.95
CA TRP A 92 9.72 -6.11 -1.13
C TRP A 92 10.69 -7.26 -1.47
N GLN A 93 10.25 -8.24 -2.26
CA GLN A 93 11.04 -9.42 -2.60
C GLN A 93 11.70 -9.19 -3.96
N ASP A 94 12.89 -8.59 -3.98
CA ASP A 94 13.77 -8.55 -5.16
C ASP A 94 14.87 -9.60 -4.91
N LYS A 95 14.67 -10.80 -5.44
CA LYS A 95 15.55 -11.95 -5.17
C LYS A 95 16.62 -12.15 -6.23
N ASP A 96 16.38 -11.71 -7.46
CA ASP A 96 17.36 -11.80 -8.54
C ASP A 96 18.32 -10.58 -8.56
N GLY A 97 17.99 -9.52 -7.82
CA GLY A 97 18.82 -8.35 -7.60
C GLY A 97 18.82 -7.37 -8.77
N ASP A 98 17.80 -7.43 -9.63
CA ASP A 98 17.67 -6.56 -10.81
C ASP A 98 17.05 -5.18 -10.47
N GLY A 99 16.54 -5.02 -9.24
CA GLY A 99 15.87 -3.82 -8.75
C GLY A 99 14.34 -3.83 -8.95
N ILE A 100 13.77 -4.95 -9.41
CA ILE A 100 12.37 -5.15 -9.78
C ILE A 100 11.79 -6.29 -8.93
N ALA A 101 11.31 -5.95 -7.74
CA ALA A 101 10.77 -6.87 -6.74
C ALA A 101 9.34 -7.40 -6.97
N TRP A 102 8.64 -7.03 -8.06
CA TRP A 102 7.18 -7.14 -8.11
C TRP A 102 6.58 -6.97 -9.50
N VAL A 103 5.92 -8.03 -9.97
CA VAL A 103 5.24 -8.11 -11.27
C VAL A 103 6.12 -7.58 -12.41
N ASP A 104 7.33 -8.12 -12.50
CA ASP A 104 8.45 -7.57 -13.29
C ASP A 104 8.10 -7.25 -14.74
N PRO A 105 7.30 -8.07 -15.47
CA PRO A 105 6.93 -7.74 -16.84
C PRO A 105 6.21 -6.41 -16.99
N LEU A 106 5.57 -5.88 -15.93
CA LEU A 106 4.96 -4.56 -16.01
C LEU A 106 6.00 -3.45 -16.16
N VAL A 107 7.18 -3.59 -15.55
CA VAL A 107 8.26 -2.62 -15.68
C VAL A 107 9.09 -2.91 -16.92
N GLU A 108 9.47 -4.17 -17.14
CA GLU A 108 10.31 -4.58 -18.27
C GLU A 108 9.65 -4.28 -19.63
N ASP A 109 8.34 -4.52 -19.76
CA ASP A 109 7.60 -4.24 -20.99
C ASP A 109 7.05 -2.79 -21.05
N GLY A 110 7.35 -1.96 -20.04
CA GLY A 110 7.04 -0.53 -20.05
C GLY A 110 5.58 -0.16 -19.73
N TYR A 111 4.82 -1.02 -19.04
CA TYR A 111 3.49 -0.69 -18.52
C TYR A 111 3.54 0.15 -17.24
N LEU A 112 4.68 0.15 -16.54
CA LEU A 112 5.02 0.96 -15.36
C LEU A 112 6.43 1.54 -15.53
N GLU A 113 6.64 2.77 -15.05
CA GLU A 113 7.98 3.41 -15.09
C GLU A 113 8.93 2.82 -14.05
N SER A 114 8.40 2.41 -12.90
CA SER A 114 9.14 1.81 -11.79
C SER A 114 8.18 1.11 -10.85
N ILE A 115 8.67 0.20 -10.03
CA ILE A 115 7.86 -0.41 -8.98
C ILE A 115 7.47 0.65 -7.94
N PRO A 116 6.19 0.67 -7.54
CA PRO A 116 5.73 1.33 -6.33
C PRO A 116 6.50 0.92 -5.07
N GLN A 117 7.43 1.76 -4.61
CA GLN A 117 8.06 1.57 -3.32
C GLN A 117 7.31 2.34 -2.23
N ASP A 118 6.86 1.62 -1.19
CA ASP A 118 6.40 2.25 0.04
C ASP A 118 7.52 2.21 1.10
N VAL A 119 8.12 3.36 1.38
CA VAL A 119 9.20 3.51 2.37
C VAL A 119 8.73 3.41 3.83
N SER A 120 7.41 3.29 4.07
CA SER A 120 6.81 3.31 5.40
C SER A 120 6.08 2.02 5.77
N PHE A 121 6.29 0.94 5.01
CA PHE A 121 5.72 -0.37 5.34
C PHE A 121 6.36 -0.95 6.62
N ASP A 122 5.55 -1.59 7.46
CA ASP A 122 6.01 -2.29 8.65
C ASP A 122 6.10 -3.80 8.38
N SER A 123 7.31 -4.28 8.14
CA SER A 123 7.60 -5.71 7.93
C SER A 123 7.08 -6.63 9.07
N GLY A 124 6.89 -6.09 10.29
CA GLY A 124 6.34 -6.84 11.41
C GLY A 124 4.83 -7.11 11.29
N LYS A 125 4.08 -6.25 10.59
CA LYS A 125 2.64 -6.41 10.38
C LYS A 125 2.31 -7.24 9.14
N THR A 126 3.16 -7.19 8.13
CA THR A 126 2.98 -7.92 6.87
C THR A 126 3.65 -9.30 6.89
N ALA A 127 4.16 -9.75 8.05
CA ALA A 127 4.92 -10.99 8.19
C ALA A 127 6.13 -11.08 7.22
N GLY A 128 6.74 -9.93 6.91
CA GLY A 128 7.86 -9.82 5.96
C GLY A 128 7.45 -9.65 4.50
N CYS A 129 6.15 -9.51 4.21
CA CYS A 129 5.67 -9.18 2.87
C CYS A 129 5.75 -7.70 2.57
N GLY A 130 5.89 -7.37 1.29
CA GLY A 130 5.74 -5.98 0.84
C GLY A 130 4.34 -5.44 1.15
N ASN A 131 4.15 -4.14 0.90
CA ASN A 131 2.84 -3.54 1.14
C ASN A 131 1.84 -3.90 0.04
N TYR A 132 2.32 -3.93 -1.21
CA TYR A 132 1.55 -4.36 -2.36
C TYR A 132 1.81 -5.83 -2.64
N ASP A 133 0.75 -6.59 -2.86
CA ASP A 133 0.81 -7.98 -3.28
C ASP A 133 -0.01 -8.22 -4.55
N TYR A 134 0.47 -9.15 -5.37
CA TYR A 134 -0.14 -9.61 -6.60
C TYR A 134 -0.11 -11.14 -6.67
N PHE A 135 -1.16 -11.74 -7.22
CA PHE A 135 -1.15 -13.15 -7.57
C PHE A 135 -2.09 -13.43 -8.75
N ARG A 136 -1.63 -14.27 -9.67
CA ARG A 136 -2.46 -14.81 -10.76
C ARG A 136 -2.96 -16.21 -10.41
N TYR A 137 -4.28 -16.37 -10.35
CA TYR A 137 -4.93 -17.66 -10.17
C TYR A 137 -5.40 -18.23 -11.49
N THR A 138 -5.29 -19.55 -11.62
CA THR A 138 -5.85 -20.29 -12.73
C THR A 138 -7.38 -20.33 -12.67
N ALA A 139 -8.02 -20.48 -13.83
CA ALA A 139 -9.46 -20.62 -13.94
C ALA A 139 -10.01 -21.71 -12.99
N GLY A 140 -11.08 -21.41 -12.26
CA GLY A 140 -11.73 -22.36 -11.36
C GLY A 140 -11.15 -22.43 -9.94
N SER A 141 -10.00 -21.80 -9.67
CA SER A 141 -9.41 -21.80 -8.32
C SER A 141 -10.28 -21.06 -7.30
N TYR A 142 -10.30 -21.56 -6.06
CA TYR A 142 -10.96 -20.92 -4.90
C TYR A 142 -12.45 -20.60 -5.10
N GLY A 143 -13.18 -21.46 -5.81
CA GLY A 143 -14.63 -21.36 -6.00
C GLY A 143 -15.04 -20.32 -7.03
N CYS A 144 -14.08 -19.79 -7.79
CA CYS A 144 -14.35 -18.98 -8.95
C CYS A 144 -14.84 -19.83 -10.13
N ASP A 145 -15.65 -19.24 -11.00
CA ASP A 145 -16.18 -19.91 -12.19
C ASP A 145 -15.07 -20.16 -13.22
N ALA A 146 -14.84 -21.44 -13.55
CA ALA A 146 -13.80 -21.86 -14.48
C ALA A 146 -14.04 -21.37 -15.93
N THR A 147 -15.27 -21.01 -16.29
CA THR A 147 -15.60 -20.50 -17.63
C THR A 147 -15.17 -19.05 -17.84
N ARG A 148 -14.75 -18.35 -16.78
CA ARG A 148 -14.33 -16.94 -16.83
C ARG A 148 -12.83 -16.76 -17.09
N GLY A 149 -12.09 -17.86 -17.29
CA GLY A 149 -10.64 -17.84 -17.45
C GLY A 149 -9.89 -17.58 -16.16
N ASP A 150 -8.58 -17.36 -16.28
CA ASP A 150 -7.74 -16.99 -15.14
C ASP A 150 -8.16 -15.63 -14.60
N TYR A 151 -7.70 -15.32 -13.39
CA TYR A 151 -7.95 -14.03 -12.76
C TYR A 151 -6.75 -13.62 -11.94
N PHE A 152 -6.54 -12.31 -11.81
CA PHE A 152 -5.58 -11.80 -10.85
C PHE A 152 -6.30 -11.26 -9.63
N VAL A 153 -5.55 -11.22 -8.53
CA VAL A 153 -5.89 -10.46 -7.33
C VAL A 153 -4.70 -9.59 -7.00
N VAL A 154 -4.98 -8.32 -6.68
CA VAL A 154 -3.97 -7.35 -6.27
C VAL A 154 -4.50 -6.57 -5.06
N GLY A 155 -3.64 -6.33 -4.07
CA GLY A 155 -4.08 -5.74 -2.81
C GLY A 155 -2.97 -5.12 -1.97
N ILE A 156 -3.41 -4.48 -0.89
CA ILE A 156 -2.62 -3.80 0.12
C ILE A 156 -2.89 -4.45 1.49
N ARG A 157 -1.85 -4.79 2.26
CA ARG A 157 -2.01 -5.45 3.56
C ARG A 157 -1.81 -4.57 4.80
N ASP A 158 -1.11 -3.44 4.69
CA ASP A 158 -0.83 -2.55 5.82
C ASP A 158 -1.13 -1.10 5.46
N LEU A 159 -2.41 -0.73 5.54
CA LEU A 159 -2.82 0.68 5.54
C LEU A 159 -2.71 1.23 6.97
N GLU A 160 -2.12 2.41 7.11
CA GLU A 160 -1.73 2.93 8.42
C GLU A 160 -2.88 3.57 9.20
N ALA A 161 -3.83 4.18 8.50
CA ALA A 161 -4.95 4.93 9.07
C ALA A 161 -6.29 4.20 8.97
N SER A 162 -6.35 3.03 8.33
CA SER A 162 -7.59 2.26 8.15
C SER A 162 -7.46 0.83 8.60
N SER A 163 -8.51 0.30 9.24
CA SER A 163 -8.64 -1.14 9.52
C SER A 163 -9.27 -1.89 8.36
N ARG A 164 -9.06 -3.21 8.29
CA ARG A 164 -9.67 -4.09 7.29
C ARG A 164 -11.19 -4.23 7.44
N PRO A 165 -12.01 -3.96 6.40
CA PRO A 165 -11.64 -3.41 5.10
C PRO A 165 -11.49 -1.88 5.13
N ALA A 166 -10.49 -1.37 4.41
CA ALA A 166 -10.30 0.05 4.25
C ALA A 166 -11.44 0.68 3.44
N ASN A 167 -11.73 1.95 3.76
CA ASN A 167 -12.76 2.69 3.04
C ASN A 167 -12.39 2.80 1.55
N GLY A 168 -13.33 2.45 0.67
CA GLY A 168 -13.10 2.45 -0.78
C GLY A 168 -12.35 1.22 -1.32
N SER A 169 -12.17 0.17 -0.52
CA SER A 169 -11.82 -1.16 -1.05
C SER A 169 -12.98 -1.72 -1.86
N PRO A 170 -12.78 -2.06 -3.15
CA PRO A 170 -13.81 -2.74 -3.95
C PRO A 170 -14.17 -4.12 -3.40
N GLY A 171 -13.22 -4.77 -2.73
CA GLY A 171 -13.30 -6.15 -2.33
C GLY A 171 -13.13 -7.10 -3.52
N TRP A 172 -12.75 -8.34 -3.22
CA TRP A 172 -12.68 -9.40 -4.21
C TRP A 172 -13.03 -10.73 -3.57
N THR A 173 -14.05 -11.39 -4.12
CA THR A 173 -14.51 -12.69 -3.68
C THR A 173 -15.00 -13.49 -4.88
N CYS A 174 -14.78 -14.81 -4.84
CA CYS A 174 -15.36 -15.70 -5.83
C CYS A 174 -16.85 -15.94 -5.50
N PRO A 175 -17.75 -16.00 -6.50
CA PRO A 175 -19.19 -16.20 -6.27
C PRO A 175 -19.57 -17.62 -5.80
N GLY A 176 -18.60 -18.53 -5.61
CA GLY A 176 -18.83 -19.88 -5.09
C GLY A 176 -19.40 -20.89 -6.08
N ASN A 177 -19.43 -20.55 -7.38
CA ASN A 177 -19.90 -21.43 -8.45
C ASN A 177 -18.80 -22.37 -9.00
N GLY A 178 -17.60 -22.32 -8.42
CA GLY A 178 -16.46 -23.16 -8.80
C GLY A 178 -16.42 -24.51 -8.08
N PRO A 179 -15.45 -25.38 -8.45
CA PRO A 179 -15.32 -26.74 -7.89
C PRO A 179 -14.76 -26.79 -6.46
N THR A 180 -14.28 -25.66 -5.91
CA THR A 180 -13.72 -25.56 -4.55
C THR A 180 -14.49 -24.52 -3.73
N PRO A 181 -14.33 -24.48 -2.39
CA PRO A 181 -14.94 -23.43 -1.57
C PRO A 181 -14.54 -22.02 -2.03
N ALA A 182 -15.49 -21.09 -1.94
CA ALA A 182 -15.26 -19.68 -2.24
C ALA A 182 -14.28 -19.07 -1.23
N ARG A 183 -13.30 -18.31 -1.73
CA ARG A 183 -12.41 -17.48 -0.90
C ARG A 183 -12.82 -16.02 -1.02
N ASP A 184 -12.75 -15.31 0.11
CA ASP A 184 -12.94 -13.88 0.19
C ASP A 184 -11.61 -13.21 0.60
N TRP A 185 -10.95 -12.58 -0.37
CA TRP A 185 -9.67 -11.91 -0.16
C TRP A 185 -9.82 -10.60 0.62
N GLN A 186 -11.04 -10.05 0.75
CA GLN A 186 -11.24 -8.88 1.60
C GLN A 186 -10.91 -9.17 3.06
N THR A 187 -11.00 -10.45 3.46
CA THR A 187 -10.60 -10.94 4.79
C THR A 187 -9.09 -11.16 4.91
N GLU A 188 -8.29 -10.74 3.94
CA GLU A 188 -6.84 -10.92 3.93
C GLU A 188 -6.06 -9.63 3.66
N PHE A 189 -6.71 -8.65 3.05
CA PHE A 189 -6.14 -7.39 2.62
C PHE A 189 -6.95 -6.20 3.13
N ASP A 190 -6.28 -5.13 3.56
CA ASP A 190 -6.94 -3.89 3.91
C ASP A 190 -7.66 -3.31 2.69
N TRP A 191 -7.02 -3.37 1.53
CA TRP A 191 -7.61 -2.99 0.24
C TRP A 191 -7.35 -4.08 -0.79
N VAL A 192 -8.37 -4.51 -1.55
CA VAL A 192 -8.18 -5.55 -2.57
C VAL A 192 -9.12 -5.40 -3.75
N THR A 193 -8.63 -5.80 -4.91
CA THR A 193 -9.42 -5.92 -6.13
C THR A 193 -8.90 -7.09 -6.98
N GLY A 194 -9.67 -7.46 -7.99
CA GLY A 194 -9.28 -8.47 -8.96
C GLY A 194 -10.11 -8.35 -10.22
N LYS A 195 -9.76 -9.13 -11.23
CA LYS A 195 -10.52 -9.22 -12.47
C LYS A 195 -10.25 -10.56 -13.18
N PHE A 196 -11.29 -11.08 -13.82
CA PHE A 196 -11.21 -12.25 -14.69
C PHE A 196 -10.72 -11.86 -16.10
N GLN A 197 -10.13 -12.80 -16.83
CA GLN A 197 -9.68 -12.63 -18.23
C GLN A 197 -10.81 -12.62 -19.28
N ARG A 198 -12.05 -12.29 -18.90
CA ARG A 198 -13.24 -12.46 -19.75
C ARG A 198 -13.63 -11.20 -20.50
#